data_AF-A0A523AHG6-F1
#
_entry.id   AF-A0A523AHG6-F1
#
_cell.length_a   1.000
_cell.length_b   1.000
_cell.length_c   1.000
_cell.angle_alpha   90.00
_cell.angle_beta   90.00
_cell.angle_gamma   90.00
#
_symmetry.space_group_name_H-M   'P 1'
#
loop_
_entity.id
_entity.type
_entity.pdbx_description
1 polymer ?
#
loop_
_entity_poly.entity_id
_entity_poly.type
_entity_poly.pdbx_seq_one_letter_code
_entity_poly.pdbx_strand_id
1 'polypeptide(L)'
;MISDKPLRIERGRFRDIFGRMGNFSGCLKIYFKDPELSKSDVLILDGVIKTAKTMRIKSKTVIRGDDAIQELLRVESCTAEIYPMERGEVEKLVGSMFPERVSDHFGKIETEKSAVMESKVFESEKTSIEPKISEKPETKPKTLDPEFEREKERLISLLESEIGKIAAKPIKTLRSLNSFSDFSKAYSDIISQLDGLTTFVGKDKISRIKSELEKVLKGRMKEEKAVDEFEKFKEALIKDFDRVLGSSEIRKILESLEDWSELAMKYPQIKRAAGKYSTVVPWNKVEELLMKIESKIAEMTKK
;
A
#
# COMPACT_ATOMS: atom_id res chain seq x y z
N MET A 1 39.80 1.81 -3.85
CA MET A 1 39.04 2.52 -2.77
C MET A 1 38.03 3.42 -3.48
N ILE A 2 36.75 3.42 -3.10
CA ILE A 2 35.75 4.27 -3.78
C ILE A 2 36.10 5.74 -3.52
N SER A 3 36.26 6.55 -4.57
CA SER A 3 36.47 8.01 -4.47
C SER A 3 35.45 8.65 -3.51
N ASP A 4 35.91 9.54 -2.62
CA ASP A 4 35.05 10.22 -1.64
C ASP A 4 34.07 11.22 -2.28
N LYS A 5 34.31 11.63 -3.54
CA LYS A 5 33.43 12.53 -4.28
C LYS A 5 32.81 11.84 -5.50
N PRO A 6 31.48 11.97 -5.73
CA PRO A 6 30.84 11.45 -6.93
C PRO A 6 31.28 12.23 -8.16
N LEU A 7 31.41 11.55 -9.29
CA LEU A 7 31.71 12.18 -10.59
C LEU A 7 30.56 13.09 -11.04
N ARG A 8 29.33 12.62 -10.84
CA ARG A 8 28.09 13.35 -11.16
C ARG A 8 26.93 12.83 -10.31
N ILE A 9 25.91 13.67 -10.16
CA ILE A 9 24.67 13.36 -9.46
C ILE A 9 23.52 13.54 -10.44
N GLU A 10 22.71 12.50 -10.64
CA GLU A 10 21.55 12.53 -11.52
C GLU A 10 20.25 12.30 -10.74
N ARG A 11 19.16 12.90 -11.21
CA ARG A 11 17.82 12.75 -10.62
C ARG A 11 16.84 12.30 -11.70
N GLY A 12 15.93 11.40 -11.35
CA GLY A 12 14.95 10.85 -12.27
C GLY A 12 14.60 9.40 -11.93
N ARG A 13 13.98 8.68 -12.88
CA ARG A 13 13.75 7.24 -12.72
C ARG A 13 15.06 6.48 -12.87
N PHE A 14 15.25 5.44 -12.06
CA PHE A 14 16.45 4.62 -12.13
C PHE A 14 16.67 4.04 -13.53
N ARG A 15 15.59 3.58 -14.18
CA ARG A 15 15.62 3.05 -15.56
C ARG A 15 16.23 4.03 -16.55
N ASP A 16 15.84 5.30 -16.49
CA ASP A 16 16.29 6.33 -17.42
C ASP A 16 17.74 6.75 -17.11
N ILE A 17 18.10 6.80 -15.84
CA ILE A 17 19.47 7.09 -15.41
C ILE A 17 20.41 5.98 -15.88
N PHE A 18 20.05 4.72 -15.63
CA PHE A 18 20.84 3.55 -16.04
C PHE A 18 20.93 3.42 -17.56
N GLY A 19 19.82 3.64 -18.29
CA GLY A 19 19.81 3.57 -19.76
C GLY A 19 20.78 4.54 -20.44
N ARG A 20 21.15 5.65 -19.76
CA ARG A 20 22.13 6.64 -20.26
C ARG A 20 23.57 6.33 -19.89
N MET A 21 23.84 5.24 -19.17
CA MET A 21 25.19 4.95 -18.65
C MET A 21 26.11 4.22 -19.64
N GLY A 22 25.60 3.72 -20.77
CA GLY A 22 26.44 3.10 -21.81
C GLY A 22 27.38 2.03 -21.24
N ASN A 23 28.66 2.07 -21.60
CA ASN A 23 29.70 1.11 -21.15
C ASN A 23 30.31 1.48 -19.79
N PHE A 24 29.52 2.05 -18.86
CA PHE A 24 30.02 2.46 -17.56
C PHE A 24 30.47 1.28 -16.69
N SER A 25 31.58 1.47 -15.98
CA SER A 25 32.08 0.57 -14.95
C SER A 25 32.27 1.35 -13.65
N GLY A 26 31.62 0.91 -12.58
CA GLY A 26 31.65 1.62 -11.31
C GLY A 26 30.49 1.29 -10.37
N CYS A 27 30.32 2.16 -9.37
CA CYS A 27 29.30 2.03 -8.33
C CYS A 27 28.30 3.19 -8.41
N LEU A 28 27.01 2.88 -8.31
CA LEU A 28 25.96 3.85 -8.10
C LEU A 28 25.48 3.78 -6.67
N LYS A 29 25.45 4.93 -5.99
CA LYS A 29 24.73 5.09 -4.72
C LYS A 29 23.41 5.78 -5.02
N ILE A 30 22.32 5.07 -4.84
CA ILE A 30 20.98 5.51 -5.18
C ILE A 30 20.25 5.83 -3.89
N TYR A 31 19.74 7.05 -3.81
CA TYR A 31 18.94 7.54 -2.71
C TYR A 31 17.53 7.77 -3.20
N PHE A 32 16.58 7.35 -2.38
CA PHE A 32 15.18 7.38 -2.76
C PHE A 32 14.50 8.54 -2.06
N LYS A 33 13.47 9.10 -2.71
CA LYS A 33 12.47 9.90 -2.01
C LYS A 33 11.38 9.03 -1.36
N ASP A 34 11.47 7.73 -1.58
CA ASP A 34 10.58 6.72 -1.03
C ASP A 34 10.85 6.54 0.48
N PRO A 35 9.82 6.62 1.34
CA PRO A 35 9.98 6.50 2.79
C PRO A 35 10.32 5.06 3.24
N GLU A 36 10.27 4.08 2.34
CA GLU A 36 10.54 2.66 2.63
C GLU A 36 11.96 2.24 2.26
N LEU A 37 12.59 2.91 1.29
CA LEU A 37 13.94 2.60 0.80
C LEU A 37 14.94 3.67 1.25
N SER A 38 16.04 3.25 1.87
CA SER A 38 17.05 4.15 2.42
C SER A 38 18.04 4.55 1.35
N LYS A 39 18.74 3.52 0.86
CA LYS A 39 19.84 3.66 -0.06
C LYS A 39 20.03 2.33 -0.77
N SER A 40 20.37 2.38 -2.05
CA SER A 40 20.82 1.24 -2.80
C SER A 40 22.24 1.44 -3.32
N ASP A 41 23.04 0.40 -3.27
CA ASP A 41 24.36 0.34 -3.90
C ASP A 41 24.28 -0.62 -5.08
N VAL A 42 24.63 -0.15 -6.28
CA VAL A 42 24.57 -0.93 -7.52
C VAL A 42 25.96 -0.94 -8.17
N LEU A 43 26.50 -2.12 -8.42
CA LEU A 43 27.75 -2.27 -9.15
C LEU A 43 27.46 -2.61 -10.61
N ILE A 44 28.08 -1.83 -11.49
CA ILE A 44 27.95 -1.94 -12.93
C ILE A 44 29.34 -2.24 -13.49
N LEU A 45 29.41 -3.22 -14.39
CA LEU A 45 30.61 -3.52 -15.15
C LEU A 45 30.27 -3.57 -16.63
N ASP A 46 30.93 -2.73 -17.42
CA ASP A 46 30.79 -2.61 -18.86
C ASP A 46 29.32 -2.43 -19.28
N GLY A 47 28.59 -1.59 -18.55
CA GLY A 47 27.17 -1.31 -18.78
C GLY A 47 26.19 -2.36 -18.24
N VAL A 48 26.68 -3.44 -17.62
CA VAL A 48 25.86 -4.53 -17.07
C VAL A 48 25.81 -4.44 -15.55
N ILE A 49 24.62 -4.49 -14.96
CA ILE A 49 24.48 -4.60 -13.50
C ILE A 49 24.98 -5.97 -13.07
N LYS A 50 26.01 -6.00 -12.23
CA LYS A 50 26.57 -7.26 -11.69
C LYS A 50 25.97 -7.64 -10.35
N THR A 51 25.63 -6.64 -9.55
CA THR A 51 24.97 -6.83 -8.26
C THR A 51 24.33 -5.53 -7.79
N ALA A 52 23.26 -5.66 -7.02
CA ALA A 52 22.55 -4.56 -6.40
C ALA A 52 22.22 -4.92 -4.96
N LYS A 53 22.18 -3.91 -4.09
CA LYS A 53 21.83 -4.05 -2.68
C LYS A 53 21.01 -2.86 -2.26
N THR A 54 19.75 -3.10 -1.91
CA THR A 54 18.83 -2.06 -1.47
C THR A 54 18.54 -2.23 0.02
N MET A 55 18.76 -1.17 0.80
CA MET A 55 18.44 -1.15 2.22
C MET A 55 17.06 -0.56 2.43
N ARG A 56 16.17 -1.30 3.10
CA ARG A 56 14.86 -0.79 3.52
C ARG A 56 14.98 -0.05 4.85
N ILE A 57 14.39 1.15 4.95
CA ILE A 57 14.39 1.99 6.16
C ILE A 57 13.63 1.30 7.28
N LYS A 58 12.38 0.92 7.01
CA LYS A 58 11.44 0.43 8.04
C LYS A 58 11.84 -0.93 8.60
N SER A 59 12.20 -1.88 7.75
CA SER A 59 12.55 -3.23 8.17
C SER A 59 14.03 -3.40 8.54
N LYS A 60 14.90 -2.42 8.22
CA LYS A 60 16.37 -2.54 8.26
C LYS A 60 16.90 -3.77 7.51
N THR A 61 16.07 -4.35 6.64
CA THR A 61 16.45 -5.51 5.84
C THR A 61 17.22 -5.05 4.62
N VAL A 62 18.19 -5.89 4.24
CA VAL A 62 18.99 -5.70 3.05
C VAL A 62 18.45 -6.67 2.00
N ILE A 63 17.92 -6.11 0.93
CA ILE A 63 17.56 -6.84 -0.28
C ILE A 63 18.78 -6.86 -1.19
N ARG A 64 19.01 -7.95 -1.90
CA ARG A 64 20.20 -8.16 -2.74
C ARG A 64 19.79 -8.77 -4.08
N GLY A 65 20.72 -8.73 -5.04
CA GLY A 65 20.57 -9.39 -6.33
C GLY A 65 19.37 -8.87 -7.14
N ASP A 66 18.65 -9.78 -7.77
CA ASP A 66 17.53 -9.47 -8.67
C ASP A 66 16.39 -8.76 -7.96
N ASP A 67 16.09 -9.13 -6.71
CA ASP A 67 15.05 -8.48 -5.90
C ASP A 67 15.36 -7.01 -5.65
N ALA A 68 16.64 -6.68 -5.43
CA ALA A 68 17.07 -5.30 -5.25
C ALA A 68 16.91 -4.48 -6.54
N ILE A 69 17.11 -5.10 -7.70
CA ILE A 69 16.89 -4.46 -9.01
C ILE A 69 15.40 -4.27 -9.28
N GLN A 70 14.55 -5.25 -8.98
CA GLN A 70 13.11 -5.09 -9.17
C GLN A 70 12.56 -3.91 -8.37
N GLU A 71 13.02 -3.74 -7.12
CA GLU A 71 12.70 -2.56 -6.32
C GLU A 71 13.17 -1.27 -7.00
N LEU A 72 14.43 -1.24 -7.43
CA LEU A 72 15.01 -0.08 -8.13
C LEU A 72 14.22 0.32 -9.39
N LEU A 73 13.71 -0.65 -10.15
CA LEU A 73 12.92 -0.40 -11.36
C LEU A 73 11.51 0.11 -11.09
N ARG A 74 10.95 -0.18 -9.91
CA ARG A 74 9.62 0.29 -9.49
C ARG A 74 9.63 1.74 -9.00
N VAL A 75 10.77 2.27 -8.58
CA VAL A 75 10.83 3.62 -8.02
C VAL A 75 10.62 4.69 -9.10
N GLU A 76 9.61 5.55 -8.89
CA GLU A 76 9.26 6.63 -9.82
C GLU A 76 10.26 7.80 -9.82
N SER A 77 11.03 7.99 -8.74
CA SER A 77 12.02 9.06 -8.62
C SER A 77 13.13 8.70 -7.62
N CYS A 78 14.39 8.75 -8.06
CA CYS A 78 15.58 8.60 -7.23
C CYS A 78 16.64 9.67 -7.54
N THR A 79 17.64 9.76 -6.66
CA THR A 79 18.88 10.52 -6.86
C THR A 79 20.03 9.53 -6.89
N ALA A 80 20.79 9.48 -7.98
CA ALA A 80 21.93 8.58 -8.14
C ALA A 80 23.24 9.37 -8.11
N GLU A 81 24.11 9.03 -7.16
CA GLU A 81 25.51 9.46 -7.13
C GLU A 81 26.37 8.42 -7.86
N ILE A 82 27.15 8.89 -8.84
CA ILE A 82 27.87 8.03 -9.79
C ILE A 82 29.36 8.04 -9.46
N TYR A 83 29.93 6.87 -9.15
CA TYR A 83 31.33 6.69 -8.79
C TYR A 83 32.03 5.78 -9.82
N PRO A 84 32.83 6.32 -10.73
CA PRO A 84 33.59 5.51 -11.68
C PRO A 84 34.62 4.65 -10.93
N MET A 85 34.81 3.41 -11.37
CA MET A 85 35.82 2.50 -10.82
C MET A 85 36.48 1.71 -11.95
N GLU A 86 37.74 1.32 -11.76
CA GLU A 86 38.40 0.43 -12.71
C GLU A 86 37.80 -0.98 -12.65
N ARG A 87 37.77 -1.66 -13.81
CA ARG A 87 37.18 -3.01 -13.94
C ARG A 87 37.67 -3.99 -12.87
N GLY A 88 38.97 -4.01 -12.60
CA GLY A 88 39.55 -4.90 -11.59
C GLY A 88 39.11 -4.60 -10.15
N GLU A 89 38.72 -3.36 -9.85
CA GLU A 89 38.15 -3.01 -8.54
C GLU A 89 36.68 -3.44 -8.41
N VAL A 90 35.90 -3.27 -9.49
CA VAL A 90 34.50 -3.73 -9.53
C VAL A 90 34.42 -5.24 -9.37
N GLU A 91 35.25 -5.99 -10.11
CA GLU A 91 35.30 -7.46 -10.02
C GLU A 91 35.66 -7.95 -8.61
N LYS A 92 36.61 -7.28 -7.93
CA LYS A 92 36.96 -7.57 -6.52
C LYS A 92 35.81 -7.29 -5.56
N LEU A 93 35.07 -6.20 -5.76
CA LEU A 93 33.94 -5.83 -4.90
C LEU A 93 32.72 -6.75 -5.08
N VAL A 94 32.45 -7.18 -6.31
CA VAL A 94 31.41 -8.18 -6.59
C VAL A 94 31.70 -9.48 -5.83
N GLY A 95 32.96 -9.92 -5.79
CA GLY A 95 33.34 -11.16 -5.07
C GLY A 95 33.35 -11.06 -3.54
N SER A 96 33.58 -9.87 -2.96
CA SER A 96 33.85 -9.71 -1.53
C SER A 96 32.73 -9.04 -0.73
N MET A 97 31.97 -8.11 -1.32
CA MET A 97 30.93 -7.35 -0.61
C MET A 97 29.50 -7.76 -1.00
N PHE A 98 29.33 -8.47 -2.13
CA PHE A 98 28.02 -8.73 -2.73
C PHE A 98 27.95 -10.13 -3.37
N PRO A 99 27.90 -11.20 -2.55
CA PRO A 99 28.01 -12.58 -3.05
C PRO A 99 26.87 -13.00 -3.99
N GLU A 100 25.72 -12.32 -3.89
CA GLU A 100 24.55 -12.58 -4.73
C GLU A 100 24.67 -11.79 -6.04
N ARG A 101 24.96 -12.54 -7.11
CA ARG A 101 25.03 -12.03 -8.47
C ARG A 101 23.64 -11.88 -9.05
N VAL A 102 23.48 -10.84 -9.84
CA VAL A 102 22.27 -10.59 -10.62
C VAL A 102 22.26 -11.55 -11.81
N SER A 103 21.10 -12.10 -12.14
CA SER A 103 20.94 -12.94 -13.33
C SER A 103 21.12 -12.09 -14.60
N ASP A 104 21.67 -12.67 -15.67
CA ASP A 104 22.05 -11.94 -16.89
C ASP A 104 20.85 -11.22 -17.59
N HIS A 105 19.62 -11.45 -17.14
CA HIS A 105 18.37 -10.85 -17.63
C HIS A 105 18.32 -9.32 -17.57
N PHE A 106 19.08 -8.68 -16.68
CA PHE A 106 19.06 -7.22 -16.51
C PHE A 106 20.20 -6.50 -17.24
N GLY A 107 20.99 -7.22 -18.04
CA GLY A 107 22.27 -6.73 -18.56
C GLY A 107 22.19 -5.56 -19.54
N LYS A 108 21.04 -5.33 -20.17
CA LYS A 108 20.78 -4.15 -21.00
C LYS A 108 19.31 -3.79 -20.88
N ILE A 109 19.00 -2.74 -20.12
CA ILE A 109 17.63 -2.23 -20.13
C ILE A 109 17.45 -1.47 -21.44
N GLU A 110 16.87 -2.13 -22.44
CA GLU A 110 16.50 -1.48 -23.69
C GLU A 110 15.45 -0.39 -23.41
N THR A 111 15.76 0.82 -23.86
CA THR A 111 14.85 1.97 -23.90
C THR A 111 14.58 2.31 -25.36
N GLU A 112 13.39 2.02 -25.88
CA GLU A 112 12.65 2.74 -26.95
C GLU A 112 11.29 2.04 -27.23
N LYS A 113 10.14 2.69 -26.99
CA LYS A 113 9.28 3.49 -27.89
C LYS A 113 8.36 2.68 -28.84
N SER A 114 7.05 2.77 -28.54
CA SER A 114 5.86 2.81 -29.43
C SER A 114 5.81 1.97 -30.72
N ALA A 115 4.89 0.99 -30.79
CA ALA A 115 4.07 0.70 -31.98
C ALA A 115 2.89 -0.24 -31.67
N VAL A 116 1.84 -0.10 -32.47
CA VAL A 116 0.45 -0.60 -32.38
C VAL A 116 0.27 -1.91 -33.16
N MET A 117 -0.72 -2.75 -32.76
CA MET A 117 -1.33 -3.89 -33.50
C MET A 117 -0.36 -5.07 -33.77
N GLU A 118 -0.73 -6.35 -33.77
CA GLU A 118 -1.99 -7.03 -34.06
C GLU A 118 -1.91 -8.50 -33.54
N SER A 119 -3.08 -9.12 -33.41
CA SER A 119 -3.42 -10.49 -33.01
C SER A 119 -2.67 -11.69 -33.63
N LYS A 120 -2.53 -12.79 -32.86
CA LYS A 120 -3.05 -14.18 -33.12
C LYS A 120 -2.44 -15.21 -32.14
N VAL A 121 -3.25 -15.90 -31.34
CA VAL A 121 -3.67 -17.33 -31.47
C VAL A 121 -2.50 -18.34 -31.52
N PHE A 122 -2.33 -19.15 -30.45
CA PHE A 122 -2.53 -20.62 -30.48
C PHE A 122 -2.41 -21.26 -29.08
N GLU A 123 -3.40 -22.10 -28.78
CA GLU A 123 -3.42 -23.28 -27.88
C GLU A 123 -2.12 -24.10 -27.94
N SER A 124 -1.73 -25.02 -27.06
CA SER A 124 -2.22 -25.65 -25.83
C SER A 124 -1.12 -26.66 -25.48
N GLU A 125 -0.89 -27.00 -24.22
CA GLU A 125 -0.63 -28.41 -23.89
C GLU A 125 -0.91 -28.70 -22.41
N LYS A 126 -1.89 -29.57 -22.21
CA LYS A 126 -2.23 -30.21 -20.95
C LYS A 126 -1.16 -31.27 -20.65
N THR A 127 -0.69 -31.35 -19.42
CA THR A 127 -0.47 -32.65 -18.77
C THR A 127 -1.04 -32.61 -17.36
N SER A 128 -1.96 -33.55 -17.16
CA SER A 128 -2.77 -33.80 -15.97
C SER A 128 -2.04 -34.79 -15.08
N ILE A 129 -1.77 -34.45 -13.83
CA ILE A 129 -1.60 -35.42 -12.72
C ILE A 129 -2.20 -34.80 -11.45
N GLU A 130 -3.36 -35.30 -11.05
CA GLU A 130 -3.92 -35.20 -9.68
C GLU A 130 -3.75 -36.58 -8.99
N PRO A 131 -4.01 -36.75 -7.68
CA PRO A 131 -3.93 -35.82 -6.56
C PRO A 131 -3.27 -36.46 -5.30
N LYS A 132 -2.84 -35.67 -4.32
CA LYS A 132 -2.79 -36.13 -2.91
C LYS A 132 -3.33 -35.05 -1.99
N ILE A 133 -4.59 -35.25 -1.61
CA ILE A 133 -5.26 -34.58 -0.50
C ILE A 133 -4.57 -35.03 0.79
N SER A 134 -4.04 -34.08 1.55
CA SER A 134 -3.86 -34.21 3.01
C SER A 134 -4.70 -33.13 3.66
N GLU A 135 -5.67 -33.55 4.45
CA GLU A 135 -6.58 -32.69 5.19
C GLU A 135 -5.89 -31.92 6.33
N LYS A 136 -6.43 -30.71 6.55
CA LYS A 136 -6.44 -29.82 7.75
C LYS A 136 -5.27 -28.86 8.01
N PRO A 137 -5.55 -27.63 8.52
CA PRO A 137 -6.78 -26.82 8.42
C PRO A 137 -6.54 -25.52 7.63
N GLU A 138 -7.57 -25.08 6.91
CA GLU A 138 -7.69 -23.74 6.36
C GLU A 138 -7.49 -22.69 7.46
N THR A 139 -6.30 -22.13 7.54
CA THR A 139 -6.12 -20.80 8.11
C THR A 139 -6.37 -19.84 6.97
N LYS A 140 -7.50 -19.11 7.05
CA LYS A 140 -7.85 -17.99 6.17
C LYS A 140 -6.58 -17.18 5.86
N PRO A 141 -6.39 -16.72 4.61
CA PRO A 141 -5.30 -15.81 4.29
C PRO A 141 -5.36 -14.65 5.29
N LYS A 142 -4.27 -14.40 6.02
CA LYS A 142 -4.14 -13.24 6.89
C LYS A 142 -4.28 -12.00 6.00
N THR A 143 -5.48 -11.43 5.93
CA THR A 143 -5.71 -10.12 5.37
C THR A 143 -5.03 -9.14 6.33
N LEU A 144 -3.75 -8.87 6.07
CA LEU A 144 -3.01 -7.80 6.72
C LEU A 144 -3.70 -6.50 6.30
N ASP A 145 -4.29 -5.80 7.26
CA ASP A 145 -4.83 -4.46 7.06
C ASP A 145 -3.65 -3.46 7.04
N PRO A 146 -3.22 -2.99 5.85
CA PRO A 146 -2.02 -2.15 5.73
C PRO A 146 -2.22 -0.77 6.37
N GLU A 147 -3.46 -0.35 6.58
CA GLU A 147 -3.78 0.90 7.22
C GLU A 147 -3.69 0.76 8.74
N PHE A 148 -4.23 -0.34 9.30
CA PHE A 148 -4.05 -0.66 10.72
C PHE A 148 -2.56 -0.86 11.08
N GLU A 149 -1.77 -1.49 10.21
CA GLU A 149 -0.33 -1.64 10.43
C GLU A 149 0.40 -0.29 10.53
N ARG A 150 0.04 0.69 9.70
CA ARG A 150 0.60 2.06 9.79
C ARG A 150 0.23 2.73 11.11
N GLU A 151 -0.99 2.55 11.55
CA GLU A 151 -1.50 3.17 12.77
C GLU A 151 -0.90 2.52 14.04
N LYS A 152 -0.75 1.20 14.00
CA LYS A 152 -0.03 0.41 15.00
C LYS A 152 1.43 0.87 15.14
N GLU A 153 2.15 1.03 14.04
CA GLU A 153 3.54 1.51 14.08
C GLU A 153 3.66 2.96 14.59
N ARG A 154 2.69 3.82 14.27
CA ARG A 154 2.60 5.16 14.84
C ARG A 154 2.42 5.12 16.36
N LEU A 155 1.53 4.26 16.87
CA LEU A 155 1.31 4.09 18.31
C LEU A 155 2.54 3.51 19.03
N ILE A 156 3.24 2.56 18.40
CA ILE A 156 4.50 2.01 18.91
C ILE A 156 5.56 3.11 18.98
N SER A 157 5.71 3.91 17.92
CA SER A 157 6.66 5.04 17.89
C SER A 157 6.35 6.07 18.98
N LEU A 158 5.07 6.37 19.20
CA LEU A 158 4.63 7.25 20.28
C LEU A 158 5.06 6.71 21.65
N LEU A 159 4.80 5.43 21.92
CA LEU A 159 5.23 4.77 23.15
C LEU A 159 6.76 4.84 23.32
N GLU A 160 7.53 4.48 22.29
CA GLU A 160 8.99 4.54 22.36
C GLU A 160 9.52 5.96 22.62
N SER A 161 8.89 6.98 22.03
CA SER A 161 9.30 8.38 22.20
C SER A 161 8.96 8.97 23.59
N GLU A 162 7.79 8.64 24.14
CA GLU A 162 7.29 9.27 25.37
C GLU A 162 7.78 8.56 26.64
N ILE A 163 7.84 7.22 26.59
CA ILE A 163 8.10 6.37 27.76
C ILE A 163 9.30 5.42 27.59
N GLY A 164 9.89 5.35 26.39
CA GLY A 164 11.15 4.65 26.16
C GLY A 164 11.10 3.15 26.43
N LYS A 165 12.20 2.59 26.94
CA LYS A 165 12.36 1.13 27.18
C LYS A 165 11.35 0.54 28.16
N ILE A 166 10.77 1.37 29.03
CA ILE A 166 9.78 0.95 30.04
C ILE A 166 8.47 0.49 29.36
N ALA A 167 8.24 0.91 28.12
CA ALA A 167 7.11 0.53 27.28
C ALA A 167 7.13 -0.91 26.75
N ALA A 168 8.12 -1.73 27.11
CA ALA A 168 8.34 -3.03 26.50
C ALA A 168 7.09 -3.93 26.50
N LYS A 169 6.30 -3.91 27.58
CA LYS A 169 5.03 -4.68 27.69
C LYS A 169 3.95 -4.17 26.72
N PRO A 170 3.51 -2.91 26.77
CA PRO A 170 2.47 -2.41 25.85
C PRO A 170 2.90 -2.46 24.39
N ILE A 171 4.18 -2.22 24.08
CA ILE A 171 4.71 -2.39 22.72
C ILE A 171 4.63 -3.84 22.26
N LYS A 172 4.98 -4.81 23.12
CA LYS A 172 4.89 -6.23 22.78
C LYS A 172 3.45 -6.64 22.51
N THR A 173 2.51 -6.19 23.34
CA THR A 173 1.08 -6.42 23.10
C THR A 173 0.66 -5.83 21.75
N LEU A 174 0.96 -4.56 21.47
CA LEU A 174 0.65 -3.94 20.18
C LEU A 174 1.24 -4.70 18.98
N ARG A 175 2.53 -5.04 19.01
CA ARG A 175 3.20 -5.78 17.93
C ARG A 175 2.59 -7.14 17.62
N SER A 176 1.94 -7.77 18.60
CA SER A 176 1.29 -9.08 18.42
C SER A 176 -0.08 -9.00 17.71
N LEU A 177 -0.66 -7.81 17.58
CA LEU A 177 -1.95 -7.59 16.95
C LEU A 177 -1.80 -7.57 15.43
N ASN A 178 -2.72 -8.24 14.75
CA ASN A 178 -2.72 -8.36 13.28
C ASN A 178 -3.91 -7.64 12.62
N SER A 179 -4.86 -7.15 13.42
CA SER A 179 -6.07 -6.49 12.95
C SER A 179 -6.58 -5.46 13.95
N PHE A 180 -7.39 -4.52 13.46
CA PHE A 180 -8.09 -3.57 14.31
C PHE A 180 -9.04 -4.27 15.31
N SER A 181 -9.67 -5.38 14.91
CA SER A 181 -10.50 -6.20 15.81
C SER A 181 -9.70 -6.73 17.01
N ASP A 182 -8.47 -7.19 16.78
CA ASP A 182 -7.59 -7.63 17.86
C ASP A 182 -7.20 -6.46 18.78
N PHE A 183 -6.95 -5.29 18.20
CA PHE A 183 -6.67 -4.07 18.95
C PHE A 183 -7.83 -3.63 19.84
N SER A 184 -9.05 -3.63 19.32
CA SER A 184 -10.23 -3.28 20.11
C SER A 184 -10.41 -4.22 21.30
N LYS A 185 -10.08 -5.50 21.17
CA LYS A 185 -10.15 -6.47 22.27
C LYS A 185 -9.01 -6.30 23.27
N ALA A 186 -7.80 -6.03 22.79
CA ALA A 186 -6.61 -5.85 23.62
C ALA A 186 -6.50 -4.45 24.26
N TYR A 187 -7.38 -3.51 23.88
CA TYR A 187 -7.32 -2.12 24.32
C TYR A 187 -7.33 -1.98 25.85
N SER A 188 -8.22 -2.67 26.56
CA SER A 188 -8.30 -2.63 28.03
C SER A 188 -7.00 -3.09 28.69
N ASP A 189 -6.36 -4.11 28.12
CA ASP A 189 -5.12 -4.67 28.63
C ASP A 189 -3.95 -3.70 28.40
N ILE A 190 -3.90 -3.06 27.23
CA ILE A 190 -2.89 -2.03 26.93
C ILE A 190 -3.02 -0.85 27.89
N ILE A 191 -4.25 -0.39 28.15
CA ILE A 191 -4.50 0.70 29.11
C ILE A 191 -4.05 0.32 30.51
N SER A 192 -4.38 -0.90 30.96
CA SER A 192 -3.97 -1.41 32.28
C SER A 192 -2.44 -1.51 32.41
N GLN A 193 -1.76 -1.93 31.34
CA GLN A 193 -0.29 -1.95 31.31
C GLN A 193 0.29 -0.55 31.41
N LEU A 194 -0.31 0.45 30.74
CA LEU A 194 0.13 1.85 30.84
C LEU A 194 -0.11 2.45 32.23
N ASP A 195 -1.21 2.10 32.90
CA ASP A 195 -1.47 2.51 34.29
C ASP A 195 -0.39 2.02 35.25
N GLY A 196 0.07 0.79 35.06
CA GLY A 196 1.17 0.22 35.83
C GLY A 196 2.51 0.96 35.66
N LEU A 197 2.65 1.83 34.64
CA LEU A 197 3.85 2.62 34.40
C LEU A 197 3.81 4.02 35.01
N THR A 198 2.66 4.46 35.55
CA THR A 198 2.48 5.82 36.11
C THR A 198 3.36 6.12 37.32
N THR A 199 3.93 5.09 37.96
CA THR A 199 4.92 5.23 39.04
C THR A 199 6.32 5.56 38.54
N PHE A 200 6.62 5.25 37.28
CA PHE A 200 7.93 5.46 36.64
C PHE A 200 7.91 6.58 35.59
N VAL A 201 6.74 6.91 35.09
CA VAL A 201 6.49 7.89 34.04
C VAL A 201 5.49 8.91 34.56
N GLY A 202 5.74 10.20 34.32
CA GLY A 202 4.78 11.26 34.64
C GLY A 202 3.37 10.97 34.09
N LYS A 203 2.35 11.14 34.94
CA LYS A 203 0.95 10.86 34.61
C LYS A 203 0.49 11.57 33.34
N ASP A 204 0.97 12.78 33.09
CA ASP A 204 0.62 13.56 31.90
C ASP A 204 1.01 12.87 30.59
N LYS A 205 2.19 12.23 30.56
CA LYS A 205 2.65 11.46 29.39
C LYS A 205 1.79 10.22 29.16
N ILE A 206 1.47 9.49 30.24
CA ILE A 206 0.59 8.33 30.16
C ILE A 206 -0.80 8.73 29.68
N SER A 207 -1.39 9.80 30.22
CA SER A 207 -2.68 10.32 29.77
C SER A 207 -2.67 10.75 28.30
N ARG A 208 -1.57 11.37 27.82
CA ARG A 208 -1.41 11.71 26.41
C ARG A 208 -1.45 10.48 25.51
N ILE A 209 -0.69 9.44 25.87
CA ILE A 209 -0.65 8.17 25.12
C ILE A 209 -2.03 7.51 25.10
N LYS A 210 -2.71 7.46 26.25
CA LYS A 210 -4.07 6.91 26.34
C LYS A 210 -5.05 7.66 25.45
N SER A 211 -4.96 8.99 25.41
CA SER A 211 -5.81 9.80 24.53
C SER A 211 -5.58 9.48 23.05
N GLU A 212 -4.33 9.31 22.63
CA GLU A 212 -4.01 8.92 21.25
C GLU A 212 -4.51 7.51 20.91
N LEU A 213 -4.35 6.54 21.81
CA LEU A 213 -4.92 5.19 21.65
C LEU A 213 -6.45 5.23 21.52
N GLU A 214 -7.10 6.04 22.35
CA GLU A 214 -8.56 6.20 22.32
C GLU A 214 -9.04 6.88 21.04
N LYS A 215 -8.28 7.86 20.51
CA LYS A 215 -8.59 8.51 19.22
C LYS A 215 -8.54 7.51 18.08
N VAL A 216 -7.51 6.67 18.01
CA VAL A 216 -7.41 5.60 16.99
C VAL A 216 -8.60 4.66 17.10
N LEU A 217 -8.92 4.18 18.31
CA LEU A 217 -10.05 3.27 18.54
C LEU A 217 -11.36 3.90 18.09
N LYS A 218 -11.66 5.13 18.52
CA LYS A 218 -12.90 5.81 18.17
C LYS A 218 -12.97 6.22 16.70
N GLY A 219 -11.85 6.57 16.07
CA GLY A 219 -11.77 6.92 14.64
C GLY A 219 -12.16 5.74 13.78
N ARG A 220 -11.47 4.61 13.96
CA ARG A 220 -11.73 3.36 13.24
C ARG A 220 -13.11 2.78 13.48
N MET A 221 -13.61 2.82 14.72
CA MET A 221 -14.99 2.40 15.00
C MET A 221 -16.04 3.29 14.31
N LYS A 222 -15.75 4.57 14.05
CA LYS A 222 -16.64 5.44 13.28
C LYS A 222 -16.58 5.11 11.79
N GLU A 223 -15.40 4.82 11.27
CA GLU A 223 -15.21 4.40 9.88
C GLU A 223 -15.91 3.07 9.59
N GLU A 224 -15.69 2.02 10.40
CA GLU A 224 -16.38 0.73 10.26
C GLU A 224 -17.91 0.90 10.30
N LYS A 225 -18.43 1.71 11.24
CA LYS A 225 -19.86 2.02 11.30
C LYS A 225 -20.34 2.76 10.05
N ALA A 226 -19.56 3.70 9.51
CA ALA A 226 -19.93 4.44 8.32
C ALA A 226 -19.96 3.55 7.06
N VAL A 227 -19.07 2.56 6.97
CA VAL A 227 -19.07 1.54 5.92
C VAL A 227 -20.28 0.63 6.04
N ASP A 228 -20.57 0.11 7.25
CA ASP A 228 -21.76 -0.71 7.49
C ASP A 228 -23.07 0.03 7.19
N GLU A 229 -23.16 1.30 7.58
CA GLU A 229 -24.30 2.17 7.27
C GLU A 229 -24.44 2.41 5.77
N PHE A 230 -23.31 2.60 5.06
CA PHE A 230 -23.30 2.77 3.62
C PHE A 230 -23.83 1.54 2.89
N GLU A 231 -23.30 0.35 3.21
CA GLU A 231 -23.71 -0.89 2.58
C GLU A 231 -25.20 -1.16 2.78
N LYS A 232 -25.71 -0.99 4.01
CA LYS A 232 -27.15 -1.14 4.31
C LYS A 232 -28.00 -0.15 3.52
N PHE A 233 -27.55 1.10 3.39
CA PHE A 233 -28.25 2.12 2.61
C PHE A 233 -28.24 1.79 1.12
N LYS A 234 -27.10 1.36 0.58
CA LYS A 234 -26.93 0.95 -0.82
C LYS A 234 -27.84 -0.23 -1.17
N GLU A 235 -27.84 -1.28 -0.35
CA GLU A 235 -28.73 -2.44 -0.52
C GLU A 235 -30.21 -2.04 -0.46
N ALA A 236 -30.59 -1.18 0.48
CA ALA A 236 -31.95 -0.68 0.60
C ALA A 236 -32.38 0.11 -0.65
N LEU A 237 -31.50 0.97 -1.18
CA LEU A 237 -31.76 1.70 -2.41
C LEU A 237 -31.90 0.78 -3.62
N ILE A 238 -31.00 -0.21 -3.78
CA ILE A 238 -31.09 -1.19 -4.88
C ILE A 238 -32.45 -1.88 -4.85
N LYS A 239 -32.86 -2.38 -3.67
CA LYS A 239 -34.14 -3.04 -3.48
C LYS A 239 -35.33 -2.13 -3.80
N ASP A 240 -35.28 -0.87 -3.36
CA ASP A 240 -36.34 0.10 -3.61
C ASP A 240 -36.44 0.47 -5.10
N PHE A 241 -35.30 0.72 -5.76
CA PHE A 241 -35.26 1.04 -7.19
C PHE A 241 -35.66 -0.15 -8.06
N ASP A 242 -35.27 -1.37 -7.70
CA ASP A 242 -35.70 -2.58 -8.40
C ASP A 242 -37.21 -2.80 -8.28
N ARG A 243 -37.79 -2.54 -7.12
CA ARG A 243 -39.23 -2.64 -6.90
C ARG A 243 -40.02 -1.57 -7.67
N VAL A 244 -39.50 -0.35 -7.74
CA VAL A 244 -40.21 0.80 -8.34
C VAL A 244 -40.00 0.87 -9.84
N LEU A 245 -38.78 0.65 -10.32
CA LEU A 245 -38.38 0.85 -11.72
C LEU A 245 -37.94 -0.43 -12.42
N GLY A 246 -37.47 -1.45 -11.69
CA GLY A 246 -36.87 -2.67 -12.28
C GLY A 246 -35.67 -2.38 -13.18
N SER A 247 -35.00 -1.25 -12.98
CA SER A 247 -33.98 -0.73 -13.90
C SER A 247 -32.61 -1.36 -13.64
N SER A 248 -32.16 -2.18 -14.58
CA SER A 248 -30.79 -2.74 -14.57
C SER A 248 -29.72 -1.67 -14.75
N GLU A 249 -30.04 -0.52 -15.35
CA GLU A 249 -29.13 0.63 -15.48
C GLU A 249 -28.85 1.26 -14.11
N ILE A 250 -29.90 1.54 -13.32
CA ILE A 250 -29.75 2.13 -11.98
C ILE A 250 -29.10 1.15 -11.03
N ARG A 251 -29.47 -0.13 -11.08
CA ARG A 251 -28.84 -1.18 -10.28
C ARG A 251 -27.33 -1.22 -10.51
N LYS A 252 -26.88 -1.23 -11.76
CA LYS A 252 -25.43 -1.21 -12.09
C LYS A 252 -24.72 0.02 -11.54
N ILE A 253 -25.36 1.20 -11.61
CA ILE A 253 -24.78 2.42 -11.05
C ILE A 253 -24.61 2.27 -9.53
N LEU A 254 -25.65 1.79 -8.83
CA LEU A 254 -25.62 1.61 -7.37
C LEU A 254 -24.64 0.52 -6.93
N GLU A 255 -24.56 -0.61 -7.64
CA GLU A 255 -23.60 -1.69 -7.38
C GLU A 255 -22.15 -1.24 -7.60
N SER A 256 -21.93 -0.27 -8.50
CA SER A 256 -20.61 0.31 -8.73
C SER A 256 -20.16 1.30 -7.67
N LEU A 257 -20.98 1.58 -6.65
CA LEU A 257 -20.64 2.54 -5.60
C LEU A 257 -19.82 1.88 -4.50
N GLU A 258 -18.64 2.44 -4.25
CA GLU A 258 -17.75 2.01 -3.18
C GLU A 258 -17.97 2.78 -1.87
N ASP A 259 -18.37 4.05 -1.94
CA ASP A 259 -18.54 4.89 -0.74
C ASP A 259 -19.60 6.02 -0.90
N TRP A 260 -19.76 6.79 0.18
CA TRP A 260 -20.65 7.96 0.23
C TRP A 260 -20.27 9.09 -0.76
N SER A 261 -18.99 9.23 -1.10
CA SER A 261 -18.48 10.28 -2.00
C SER A 261 -18.86 9.97 -3.44
N GLU A 262 -18.71 8.70 -3.84
CA GLU A 262 -19.15 8.23 -5.15
C GLU A 262 -20.66 8.38 -5.33
N LEU A 263 -21.45 8.15 -4.27
CA LEU A 263 -22.90 8.35 -4.32
C LEU A 263 -23.23 9.80 -4.70
N ALA A 264 -22.57 10.78 -4.09
CA ALA A 264 -22.77 12.18 -4.40
C ALA A 264 -22.34 12.52 -5.84
N MET A 265 -21.21 11.98 -6.30
CA MET A 265 -20.72 12.19 -7.67
C MET A 265 -21.60 11.56 -8.74
N LYS A 266 -22.09 10.33 -8.52
CA LYS A 266 -22.92 9.59 -9.48
C LYS A 266 -24.41 9.94 -9.36
N TYR A 267 -24.83 10.70 -8.34
CA TYR A 267 -26.23 11.13 -8.17
C TYR A 267 -26.87 11.75 -9.43
N PRO A 268 -26.21 12.65 -10.20
CA PRO A 268 -26.78 13.19 -11.44
C PRO A 268 -27.01 12.12 -12.53
N GLN A 269 -26.27 11.01 -12.49
CA GLN A 269 -26.47 9.87 -13.41
C GLN A 269 -27.68 9.05 -12.96
N ILE A 270 -27.81 8.79 -11.66
CA ILE A 270 -28.97 8.11 -11.07
C ILE A 270 -30.26 8.90 -11.37
N LYS A 271 -30.25 10.22 -11.14
CA LYS A 271 -31.39 11.11 -11.41
C LYS A 271 -31.80 11.11 -12.89
N ARG A 272 -30.82 11.15 -13.81
CA ARG A 272 -31.08 11.06 -15.26
C ARG A 272 -31.64 9.71 -15.66
N ALA A 273 -31.07 8.61 -15.17
CA ALA A 273 -31.54 7.26 -15.46
C ALA A 273 -32.98 7.07 -14.96
N ALA A 274 -33.28 7.51 -13.73
CA ALA A 274 -34.62 7.49 -13.16
C ALA A 274 -35.62 8.36 -13.96
N GLY A 275 -35.18 9.52 -14.45
CA GLY A 275 -35.97 10.42 -15.31
C GLY A 275 -36.54 9.76 -16.58
N LYS A 276 -35.83 8.79 -17.15
CA LYS A 276 -36.27 8.04 -18.34
C LYS A 276 -37.53 7.20 -18.10
N TYR A 277 -37.85 6.89 -16.84
CA TYR A 277 -38.99 6.06 -16.47
C TYR A 277 -40.21 6.87 -15.99
N SER A 278 -40.14 8.21 -16.05
CA SER A 278 -41.22 9.13 -15.64
C SER A 278 -42.53 8.94 -16.42
N THR A 279 -42.47 8.29 -17.60
CA THR A 279 -43.63 7.96 -18.43
C THR A 279 -44.28 6.62 -18.08
N VAL A 280 -43.58 5.75 -17.35
CA VAL A 280 -43.99 4.36 -17.04
C VAL A 280 -44.34 4.20 -15.56
N VAL A 281 -43.71 4.99 -14.69
CA VAL A 281 -43.89 4.93 -13.24
C VAL A 281 -44.26 6.32 -12.73
N PRO A 282 -45.26 6.44 -11.82
CA PRO A 282 -45.63 7.71 -11.22
C PRO A 282 -44.42 8.45 -10.66
N TRP A 283 -44.22 9.69 -11.13
CA TRP A 283 -43.02 10.47 -10.82
C TRP A 283 -42.83 10.68 -9.31
N ASN A 284 -43.91 10.81 -8.55
CA ASN A 284 -43.87 10.95 -7.09
C ASN A 284 -43.14 9.79 -6.37
N LYS A 285 -43.28 8.54 -6.86
CA LYS A 285 -42.58 7.38 -6.28
C LYS A 285 -41.09 7.40 -6.59
N VAL A 286 -40.72 7.92 -7.76
CA VAL A 286 -39.32 8.07 -8.18
C VAL A 286 -38.67 9.23 -7.43
N GLU A 287 -39.41 10.32 -7.27
CA GLU A 287 -39.01 11.52 -6.54
C GLU A 287 -38.74 11.22 -5.05
N GLU A 288 -39.56 10.38 -4.40
CA GLU A 288 -39.33 9.96 -3.02
C GLU A 288 -37.97 9.24 -2.86
N LEU A 289 -37.60 8.37 -3.79
CA LEU A 289 -36.31 7.68 -3.77
C LEU A 289 -35.13 8.64 -4.03
N LEU A 290 -35.31 9.59 -4.94
CA LEU A 290 -34.31 10.62 -5.21
C LEU A 290 -34.14 11.57 -4.02
N MET A 291 -35.21 11.90 -3.31
CA MET A 291 -35.16 12.72 -2.08
C MET A 291 -34.46 11.99 -0.93
N LYS A 292 -34.63 10.67 -0.81
CA LYS A 292 -33.86 9.86 0.17
C LYS A 292 -32.35 9.99 -0.08
N ILE A 293 -31.92 9.96 -1.35
CA ILE A 293 -30.51 10.14 -1.73
C ILE A 293 -30.06 11.58 -1.45
N GLU A 294 -30.83 12.59 -1.89
CA GLU A 294 -30.51 14.01 -1.67
C GLU A 294 -30.39 14.36 -0.18
N SER A 295 -31.31 13.87 0.65
CA SER A 295 -31.23 14.05 2.11
C SER A 295 -29.96 13.44 2.69
N LYS A 296 -29.56 12.24 2.21
CA LYS A 296 -28.37 11.58 2.73
C LYS A 296 -27.09 12.28 2.29
N ILE A 297 -27.01 12.75 1.04
CA ILE A 297 -25.91 13.60 0.55
C ILE A 297 -25.81 14.90 1.37
N ALA A 298 -26.95 15.53 1.66
CA ALA A 298 -27.00 16.75 2.46
C ALA A 298 -26.57 16.53 3.93
N GLU A 299 -26.86 15.36 4.51
CA GLU A 299 -26.39 14.98 5.85
C GLU A 299 -24.86 14.82 5.88
N MET A 300 -24.29 14.20 4.85
CA MET A 300 -22.85 13.93 4.75
C MET A 300 -22.01 15.18 4.48
N THR A 301 -22.56 16.17 3.77
CA THR A 301 -21.87 17.42 3.43
C THR A 301 -21.91 18.49 4.53
N LYS A 302 -22.68 18.27 5.60
CA LYS A 302 -22.77 19.18 6.76
C LYS A 302 -21.79 18.86 7.90
N LYS A 303 -21.00 17.79 7.78
CA LYS A 303 -19.97 17.38 8.75
C LYS A 303 -18.59 17.84 8.28
#